data_AF-A0A960PKC0-F1
#
_entry.id   AF-A0A960PKC0-F1
#
_cell.length_a   1.000
_cell.length_b   1.000
_cell.length_c   1.000
_cell.angle_alpha   90.00
_cell.angle_beta   90.00
_cell.angle_gamma   90.00
#
_symmetry.space_group_name_H-M   'P 1'
#
loop_
_entity.id
_entity.type
_entity.pdbx_description
1 polymer ?
#
loop_
_entity_poly.entity_id
_entity_poly.type
_entity_poly.pdbx_seq_one_letter_code
_entity_poly.pdbx_strand_id
1 'polypeptide(L)'
;MEQVVTILEREGEALEVLLFKLVETKLILAADEARFLPRATREVERARARAREIDLMRATTMARFGSPMTLREIAADASGAWPSILRDHHAVLSGLVEEIGVTAHLNSTVAEQRMSQLRSERAHAETVALASPETGASGSDKTAVTIERPNTRLIRNGELDWLARGAALETVFGTAARLRMPDLVEFLR
;
A
#
# COMPACT_ATOMS: atom_id res chain seq x y z
N MET A 1 28.78 15.73 -0.95
CA MET A 1 28.49 14.29 -0.94
C MET A 1 27.84 13.85 0.36
N GLU A 2 28.34 14.27 1.52
CA GLU A 2 27.71 13.96 2.84
C GLU A 2 26.21 14.26 2.88
N GLN A 3 25.78 15.46 2.47
CA GLN A 3 24.34 15.80 2.43
C GLN A 3 23.51 14.86 1.54
N VAL A 4 24.10 14.31 0.46
CA VAL A 4 23.44 13.31 -0.40
C VAL A 4 23.28 12.00 0.36
N VAL A 5 24.33 11.53 1.02
CA VAL A 5 24.27 10.32 1.85
C VAL A 5 23.24 10.47 2.97
N THR A 6 23.25 11.59 3.70
CA THR A 6 22.28 11.85 4.78
C THR A 6 20.83 11.86 4.27
N ILE A 7 20.55 12.38 3.08
CA ILE A 7 19.18 12.34 2.55
C ILE A 7 18.80 10.94 2.05
N LEU A 8 19.75 10.14 1.56
CA LEU A 8 19.53 8.74 1.16
C LEU A 8 19.25 7.84 2.35
N GLU A 9 19.96 8.02 3.47
CA GLU A 9 19.70 7.32 4.74
C GLU A 9 18.27 7.59 5.21
N ARG A 10 17.89 8.87 5.26
CA ARG A 10 16.53 9.29 5.64
C ARG A 10 15.46 8.76 4.68
N GLU A 11 15.77 8.68 3.39
CA GLU A 11 14.87 8.09 2.40
C GLU A 11 14.68 6.60 2.66
N GLY A 12 15.77 5.87 2.93
CA GLY A 12 15.74 4.46 3.31
C GLY A 12 14.87 4.22 4.53
N GLU A 13 15.08 4.97 5.61
CA GLU A 13 14.26 4.87 6.83
C GLU A 13 12.76 5.09 6.56
N ALA A 14 12.41 6.07 5.73
CA ALA A 14 11.00 6.32 5.41
C ALA A 14 10.38 5.23 4.53
N LEU A 15 11.16 4.65 3.61
CA LEU A 15 10.73 3.51 2.80
C LEU A 15 10.59 2.24 3.66
N GLU A 16 11.50 1.99 4.61
CA GLU A 16 11.37 0.90 5.58
C GLU A 16 10.10 1.04 6.43
N VAL A 17 9.78 2.24 6.91
CA VAL A 17 8.54 2.49 7.64
C VAL A 17 7.33 2.24 6.74
N LEU A 18 7.36 2.66 5.47
CA LEU A 18 6.27 2.39 4.53
C LEU A 18 6.10 0.88 4.28
N LEU A 19 7.19 0.16 4.04
CA LEU A 19 7.18 -1.29 3.88
C LEU A 19 6.58 -1.97 5.10
N PHE A 20 7.04 -1.59 6.30
CA PHE A 20 6.51 -2.10 7.56
C PHE A 20 4.99 -1.91 7.67
N LYS A 21 4.46 -0.74 7.28
CA LYS A 21 3.01 -0.47 7.30
C LYS A 21 2.22 -1.26 6.27
N LEU A 22 2.81 -1.55 5.12
CA LEU A 22 2.20 -2.44 4.13
C LEU A 22 2.19 -3.89 4.61
N VAL A 23 3.27 -4.36 5.25
CA VAL A 23 3.33 -5.68 5.88
C VAL A 23 2.31 -5.80 7.02
N GLU A 24 2.19 -4.79 7.88
CA GLU A 24 1.16 -4.73 8.93
C GLU A 24 -0.25 -4.87 8.33
N THR A 25 -0.51 -4.15 7.23
CA THR A 25 -1.79 -4.23 6.52
C THR A 25 -2.04 -5.62 5.93
N LYS A 26 -1.01 -6.24 5.33
CA LYS A 26 -1.07 -7.62 4.82
C LYS A 26 -1.47 -8.60 5.90
N LEU A 27 -0.86 -8.50 7.08
CA LEU A 27 -1.16 -9.38 8.22
C LEU A 27 -2.58 -9.18 8.75
N ILE A 28 -3.07 -7.93 8.81
CA ILE A 28 -4.45 -7.63 9.20
C ILE A 28 -5.45 -8.23 8.22
N LEU A 29 -5.20 -8.12 6.91
CA LEU A 29 -6.03 -8.73 5.86
C LEU A 29 -6.03 -10.26 5.95
N ALA A 30 -4.86 -10.86 6.19
CA ALA A 30 -4.72 -12.32 6.32
C ALA A 30 -5.42 -12.86 7.59
N ALA A 31 -5.44 -12.09 8.67
CA ALA A 31 -6.12 -12.43 9.92
C ALA A 31 -7.63 -12.15 9.90
N ASP A 32 -8.18 -11.59 8.82
CA ASP A 32 -9.57 -11.13 8.69
C ASP A 32 -10.00 -10.12 9.78
N GLU A 33 -9.04 -9.35 10.29
CA GLU A 33 -9.25 -8.40 11.39
C GLU A 33 -9.68 -7.01 10.87
N ALA A 34 -10.78 -6.99 10.11
CA ALA A 34 -11.27 -5.81 9.38
C ALA A 34 -11.50 -4.56 10.26
N ARG A 35 -11.71 -4.74 11.57
CA ARG A 35 -11.85 -3.64 12.55
C ARG A 35 -10.60 -2.76 12.64
N PHE A 36 -9.41 -3.29 12.36
CA PHE A 36 -8.14 -2.54 12.40
C PHE A 36 -7.75 -1.98 11.03
N LEU A 37 -8.40 -2.40 9.95
CA LEU A 37 -8.07 -1.97 8.60
C LEU A 37 -8.06 -0.44 8.42
N PRO A 38 -9.03 0.34 8.96
CA PRO A 38 -8.98 1.80 8.86
C PRO A 38 -7.78 2.44 9.56
N ARG A 39 -7.27 1.80 10.64
CA ARG A 39 -6.08 2.28 11.34
C ARG A 39 -4.84 2.02 10.47
N ALA A 40 -4.76 0.83 9.88
CA ALA A 40 -3.63 0.40 9.06
C ALA A 40 -3.49 1.25 7.79
N THR A 41 -4.58 1.45 7.04
CA THR A 41 -4.58 2.28 5.82
C THR A 41 -4.14 3.72 6.11
N ARG A 42 -4.61 4.32 7.22
CA ARG A 42 -4.14 5.65 7.66
C ARG A 42 -2.64 5.69 7.98
N GLU A 43 -2.07 4.63 8.54
CA GLU A 43 -0.62 4.59 8.79
C GLU A 43 0.18 4.43 7.51
N VAL A 44 -0.30 3.60 6.57
CA VAL A 44 0.31 3.50 5.24
C VAL A 44 0.29 4.86 4.56
N GLU A 45 -0.82 5.59 4.64
CA GLU A 45 -0.96 6.93 4.08
C GLU A 45 0.02 7.94 4.69
N ARG A 46 0.18 7.92 6.02
CA ARG A 46 1.17 8.76 6.72
C ARG A 46 2.59 8.42 6.33
N ALA A 47 2.93 7.13 6.28
CA ALA A 47 4.26 6.68 5.87
C ALA A 47 4.55 7.05 4.41
N ARG A 48 3.57 6.90 3.52
CA ARG A 48 3.64 7.31 2.11
C ARG A 48 3.87 8.80 1.96
N ALA A 49 3.11 9.62 2.69
CA ALA A 49 3.27 11.07 2.68
C ALA A 49 4.68 11.48 3.14
N ARG A 50 5.19 10.82 4.18
CA ARG A 50 6.56 11.04 4.67
C ARG A 50 7.62 10.64 3.65
N ALA A 51 7.49 9.46 3.05
CA ALA A 51 8.42 9.00 2.02
C ALA A 51 8.42 9.95 0.80
N ARG A 52 7.23 10.42 0.37
CA ARG A 52 7.11 11.42 -0.70
C ARG A 52 7.80 12.75 -0.36
N GLU A 53 7.63 13.23 0.87
CA GLU A 53 8.31 14.45 1.32
C GLU A 53 9.83 14.31 1.24
N ILE A 54 10.38 13.19 1.73
CA ILE A 54 11.84 12.95 1.68
C ILE A 54 12.34 12.81 0.25
N ASP A 55 11.62 12.08 -0.59
CA ASP A 55 11.99 11.91 -1.99
C ASP A 55 12.01 13.27 -2.74
N LEU A 56 11.08 14.19 -2.42
CA LEU A 56 11.14 15.58 -2.93
C LEU A 56 12.35 16.35 -2.38
N MET A 57 12.68 16.19 -1.09
CA MET A 57 13.90 16.78 -0.51
C MET A 57 15.17 16.21 -1.14
N ARG A 58 15.18 14.92 -1.48
CA ARG A 58 16.27 14.27 -2.20
C ARG A 58 16.38 14.83 -3.61
N ALA A 59 15.27 14.93 -4.33
CA ALA A 59 15.26 15.48 -5.69
C ALA A 59 15.83 16.91 -5.72
N THR A 60 15.44 17.76 -4.77
CA THR A 60 16.01 19.12 -4.64
C THR A 60 17.49 19.11 -4.24
N THR A 61 17.92 18.17 -3.39
CA THR A 61 19.34 17.98 -3.03
C THR A 61 20.17 17.55 -4.24
N MET A 62 19.64 16.63 -5.07
CA MET A 62 20.30 16.10 -6.27
C MET A 62 20.34 17.12 -7.41
N ALA A 63 19.34 18.00 -7.55
CA ALA A 63 19.32 19.05 -8.56
C ALA A 63 20.50 20.04 -8.44
N ARG A 64 21.18 20.08 -7.28
CA ARG A 64 22.38 20.89 -7.08
C ARG A 64 23.60 20.39 -7.88
N PHE A 65 23.57 19.15 -8.37
CA PHE A 65 24.64 18.56 -9.16
C PHE A 65 24.49 18.81 -10.67
N GLY A 66 23.46 19.55 -11.10
CA GLY A 66 23.22 19.90 -12.51
C GLY A 66 21.92 19.29 -13.04
N SER A 67 21.88 19.03 -14.35
CA SER A 67 20.78 18.32 -15.04
C SER A 67 20.20 17.17 -14.19
N PRO A 68 18.90 16.85 -14.26
CA PRO A 68 18.29 15.79 -13.44
C PRO A 68 19.03 14.45 -13.61
N MET A 69 20.02 14.23 -12.74
CA MET A 69 20.82 13.02 -12.67
C MET A 69 20.17 12.03 -11.73
N THR A 70 20.22 10.77 -12.14
CA THR A 70 19.90 9.61 -11.32
C THR A 70 21.01 9.37 -10.29
N LEU A 71 20.69 8.64 -9.22
CA LEU A 71 21.69 8.29 -8.20
C LEU A 71 22.87 7.50 -8.78
N ARG A 72 22.61 6.69 -9.82
CA ARG A 72 23.63 5.91 -10.52
C ARG A 72 24.60 6.80 -11.31
N GLU A 73 24.10 7.88 -11.91
CA GLU A 73 24.94 8.86 -12.62
C GLU A 73 25.80 9.64 -11.62
N ILE A 74 25.23 10.09 -10.50
CA ILE A 74 26.01 10.75 -9.43
C ILE A 74 27.11 9.84 -8.89
N ALA A 75 26.83 8.54 -8.71
CA ALA A 75 27.83 7.58 -8.25
C ALA A 75 28.97 7.37 -9.26
N ALA A 76 28.68 7.46 -10.56
CA ALA A 76 29.67 7.30 -11.63
C ALA A 76 30.62 8.51 -11.73
N ASP A 77 30.11 9.72 -11.50
CA ASP A 77 30.89 10.96 -11.58
C ASP A 77 31.65 11.29 -10.28
N ALA A 78 31.33 10.60 -9.19
CA ALA A 78 31.96 10.82 -7.89
C ALA A 78 33.40 10.29 -7.83
N SER A 79 34.23 10.92 -6.98
CA SER A 79 35.63 10.53 -6.75
C SER A 79 35.86 9.96 -5.35
N GLY A 80 37.00 9.30 -5.14
CA GLY A 80 37.36 8.74 -3.84
C GLY A 80 36.47 7.57 -3.40
N ALA A 81 36.04 7.58 -2.13
CA ALA A 81 35.22 6.50 -1.55
C ALA A 81 33.73 6.58 -1.95
N TRP A 82 33.26 7.75 -2.38
CA TRP A 82 31.85 8.04 -2.62
C TRP A 82 31.14 7.11 -3.63
N PRO A 83 31.76 6.67 -4.76
CA PRO A 83 31.11 5.76 -5.70
C PRO A 83 30.65 4.44 -5.06
N SER A 84 31.40 3.90 -4.09
CA SER A 84 31.02 2.68 -3.40
C SER A 84 29.83 2.91 -2.46
N ILE A 85 29.93 3.93 -1.59
CA ILE A 85 28.89 4.31 -0.64
C ILE A 85 27.55 4.58 -1.36
N LEU A 86 27.56 5.35 -2.45
CA LEU A 86 26.34 5.66 -3.19
C LEU A 86 25.74 4.43 -3.89
N ARG A 87 26.57 3.48 -4.32
CA ARG A 87 26.08 2.20 -4.87
C ARG A 87 25.46 1.33 -3.79
N ASP A 88 26.01 1.32 -2.58
CA ASP A 88 25.43 0.59 -1.45
C ASP A 88 24.05 1.17 -1.08
N HIS A 89 23.93 2.49 -1.00
CA HIS A 89 22.63 3.14 -0.81
C HIS A 89 21.67 2.88 -1.97
N HIS A 90 22.14 2.92 -3.22
CA HIS A 90 21.31 2.59 -4.38
C HIS A 90 20.74 1.16 -4.25
N ALA A 91 21.57 0.18 -3.89
CA ALA A 91 21.14 -1.20 -3.71
C ALA A 91 20.08 -1.35 -2.61
N VAL A 92 20.29 -0.73 -1.44
CA VAL A 92 19.32 -0.75 -0.33
C VAL A 92 17.99 -0.11 -0.74
N LEU A 93 18.04 1.10 -1.29
CA LEU A 93 16.83 1.82 -1.72
C LEU A 93 16.09 1.07 -2.83
N SER A 94 16.82 0.50 -3.79
CA SER A 94 16.23 -0.32 -4.84
C SER A 94 15.49 -1.53 -4.27
N GLY A 95 16.11 -2.27 -3.35
CA GLY A 95 15.46 -3.41 -2.69
C GLY A 95 14.19 -3.02 -1.94
N LEU A 96 14.24 -1.94 -1.15
CA LEU A 96 13.06 -1.45 -0.42
C LEU A 96 11.91 -1.06 -1.35
N VAL A 97 12.19 -0.33 -2.42
CA VAL A 97 11.17 0.12 -3.39
C VAL A 97 10.55 -1.07 -4.12
N GLU A 98 11.34 -2.09 -4.46
CA GLU A 98 10.84 -3.35 -5.04
C GLU A 98 9.93 -4.10 -4.06
N GLU A 99 10.38 -4.31 -2.82
CA GLU A 99 9.59 -4.99 -1.77
C GLU A 99 8.29 -4.25 -1.45
N ILE A 100 8.33 -2.92 -1.41
CA ILE A 100 7.14 -2.08 -1.25
C ILE A 100 6.18 -2.30 -2.41
N GLY A 101 6.67 -2.28 -3.65
CA GLY A 101 5.85 -2.50 -4.85
C GLY A 101 5.14 -3.85 -4.82
N VAL A 102 5.88 -4.92 -4.54
CA VAL A 102 5.34 -6.29 -4.41
C VAL A 102 4.31 -6.37 -3.28
N THR A 103 4.63 -5.83 -2.09
CA THR A 103 3.73 -5.92 -0.93
C THR A 103 2.45 -5.12 -1.13
N ALA A 104 2.55 -3.93 -1.72
CA ALA A 104 1.39 -3.11 -2.06
C ALA A 104 0.49 -3.82 -3.09
N HIS A 105 1.08 -4.43 -4.13
CA HIS A 105 0.35 -5.20 -5.12
C HIS A 105 -0.40 -6.38 -4.50
N LEU A 106 0.26 -7.18 -3.65
CA LEU A 106 -0.37 -8.29 -2.94
C LEU A 106 -1.56 -7.83 -2.08
N ASN A 107 -1.42 -6.70 -1.37
CA ASN A 107 -2.51 -6.12 -0.58
C ASN A 107 -3.70 -5.70 -1.47
N SER A 108 -3.44 -5.14 -2.65
CA SER A 108 -4.48 -4.81 -3.64
C SER A 108 -5.23 -6.05 -4.09
N THR A 109 -4.51 -7.10 -4.51
CA THR A 109 -5.10 -8.35 -4.99
C THR A 109 -5.99 -9.00 -3.92
N VAL A 110 -5.52 -9.06 -2.67
CA VAL A 110 -6.32 -9.62 -1.56
C VAL A 110 -7.58 -8.77 -1.33
N ALA A 111 -7.47 -7.44 -1.37
CA ALA A 111 -8.61 -6.56 -1.19
C ALA A 111 -9.64 -6.70 -2.32
N GLU A 112 -9.19 -6.83 -3.58
CA GLU A 112 -10.05 -7.10 -4.74
C GLU A 112 -10.81 -8.42 -4.59
N GLN A 113 -10.11 -9.49 -4.20
CA GLN A 113 -10.72 -10.80 -3.95
C GLN A 113 -11.79 -10.72 -2.86
N ARG A 114 -11.49 -10.03 -1.75
CA ARG A 114 -12.44 -9.82 -0.65
C ARG A 114 -13.67 -9.03 -1.09
N MET A 115 -13.50 -7.96 -1.88
CA MET A 115 -14.64 -7.22 -2.42
C MET A 115 -15.50 -8.05 -3.36
N SER A 116 -14.89 -8.88 -4.20
CA SER A 116 -15.61 -9.80 -5.09
C SER A 116 -16.46 -10.81 -4.30
N GLN A 117 -15.87 -11.39 -3.24
CA GLN A 117 -16.57 -12.29 -2.31
C GLN A 117 -17.78 -11.61 -1.67
N LEU A 118 -17.59 -10.43 -1.07
CA LEU A 118 -18.67 -9.66 -0.44
C LEU A 118 -19.80 -9.30 -1.42
N ARG A 119 -19.47 -8.95 -2.68
CA ARG A 119 -20.47 -8.69 -3.72
C ARG A 119 -21.27 -9.95 -4.06
N SER A 120 -20.61 -11.10 -4.16
CA SER A 120 -21.25 -12.38 -4.46
C SER A 120 -22.19 -12.85 -3.33
N GLU A 121 -21.75 -12.72 -2.08
CA GLU A 121 -22.56 -13.06 -0.89
C GLU A 121 -23.81 -12.19 -0.81
N ARG A 122 -23.68 -10.88 -1.10
CA ARG A 122 -24.80 -9.96 -1.14
C ARG A 122 -25.80 -10.32 -2.26
N ALA A 123 -25.32 -10.59 -3.47
CA ALA A 123 -26.17 -10.98 -4.58
C ALA A 123 -26.90 -12.32 -4.29
N HIS A 124 -26.24 -13.25 -3.61
CA HIS A 124 -26.86 -14.49 -3.15
C HIS A 124 -27.93 -14.24 -2.09
N ALA A 125 -27.67 -13.37 -1.10
CA ALA A 125 -28.66 -12.99 -0.09
C ALA A 125 -29.88 -12.29 -0.70
N GLU A 126 -29.68 -11.40 -1.68
CA GLU A 126 -30.76 -10.71 -2.41
C GLU A 126 -31.59 -11.71 -3.24
N THR A 127 -30.96 -12.65 -3.94
CA THR A 127 -31.68 -13.68 -4.70
C THR A 127 -32.45 -14.65 -3.80
N VAL A 128 -31.90 -15.07 -2.66
CA VAL A 128 -32.61 -15.89 -1.66
C VAL A 128 -33.80 -15.14 -1.05
N ALA A 129 -33.64 -13.83 -0.79
CA ALA A 129 -34.73 -12.99 -0.29
C ALA A 129 -35.86 -12.85 -1.32
N LEU A 130 -35.54 -12.67 -2.60
CA LEU A 130 -36.53 -12.59 -3.70
C LEU A 130 -37.17 -13.95 -4.05
N ALA A 131 -36.45 -15.06 -3.80
CA ALA A 131 -36.92 -16.42 -4.03
C ALA A 131 -37.71 -17.03 -2.85
N SER A 132 -37.88 -16.30 -1.75
CA SER A 132 -38.82 -16.67 -0.68
C SER A 132 -40.20 -16.08 -1.00
N PRO A 133 -41.11 -16.83 -1.64
CA PRO A 133 -42.46 -16.36 -1.83
C PRO A 133 -43.14 -16.28 -0.46
N GLU A 134 -43.74 -15.12 -0.20
CA GLU A 134 -44.74 -14.87 0.84
C GLU A 134 -45.70 -16.08 0.95
N THR A 135 -45.43 -17.00 1.88
CA THR A 135 -46.42 -18.00 2.28
C THR A 135 -47.29 -17.30 3.32
N GLY A 136 -48.29 -16.56 2.83
CA GLY A 136 -49.18 -15.80 3.71
C GLY A 136 -50.01 -16.71 4.61
N ALA A 137 -50.08 -16.40 5.91
CA ALA A 137 -51.32 -16.33 6.69
C ALA A 137 -51.04 -16.03 8.18
N SER A 138 -51.68 -14.95 8.64
CA SER A 138 -52.28 -14.70 9.97
C SER A 138 -52.11 -15.78 11.07
N GLY A 139 -51.56 -15.36 12.22
CA GLY A 139 -51.61 -16.13 13.46
C GLY A 139 -50.68 -15.56 14.52
N SER A 140 -51.22 -14.77 15.43
CA SER A 140 -50.54 -14.25 16.62
C SER A 140 -49.92 -15.36 17.47
N ASP A 141 -48.60 -15.34 17.68
CA ASP A 141 -48.04 -15.51 19.03
C ASP A 141 -46.60 -14.98 19.13
N LYS A 142 -46.27 -14.52 20.33
CA LYS A 142 -45.06 -13.81 20.72
C LYS A 142 -43.85 -14.74 20.80
N THR A 143 -42.66 -14.12 20.78
CA THR A 143 -41.34 -14.67 21.13
C THR A 143 -40.52 -15.35 20.02
N ALA A 144 -40.40 -14.68 18.87
CA ALA A 144 -39.27 -14.97 17.97
C ALA A 144 -38.04 -14.17 18.44
N VAL A 145 -37.16 -14.88 19.13
CA VAL A 145 -35.78 -14.50 19.47
C VAL A 145 -35.16 -13.74 18.30
N THR A 146 -34.83 -12.48 18.52
CA THR A 146 -33.92 -11.73 17.65
C THR A 146 -32.58 -12.45 17.74
N ILE A 147 -32.32 -13.34 16.79
CA ILE A 147 -30.97 -13.85 16.55
C ILE A 147 -30.17 -12.61 16.18
N GLU A 148 -29.42 -12.08 17.13
CA GLU A 148 -28.39 -11.08 16.88
C GLU A 148 -27.53 -11.63 15.74
N ARG A 149 -27.70 -11.05 14.54
CA ARG A 149 -26.79 -11.30 13.42
C ARG A 149 -25.38 -11.06 13.97
N PRO A 150 -24.44 -12.02 13.84
CA PRO A 150 -23.10 -11.87 14.38
C PRO A 150 -22.52 -10.61 13.80
N ASN A 151 -22.19 -9.65 14.69
CA ASN A 151 -21.58 -8.33 14.45
C ASN A 151 -20.95 -8.20 13.05
N THR A 152 -21.77 -8.01 12.02
CA THR A 152 -21.33 -7.53 10.72
C THR A 152 -21.17 -6.03 10.90
N ARG A 153 -20.25 -5.65 11.79
CA ARG A 153 -19.83 -4.26 11.97
C ARG A 153 -19.20 -3.88 10.65
N LEU A 154 -20.04 -3.33 9.77
CA LEU A 154 -19.76 -2.74 8.48
C LEU A 154 -18.25 -2.68 8.26
N ILE A 155 -17.70 -3.73 7.64
CA ILE A 155 -16.41 -3.62 6.99
C ILE A 155 -16.56 -2.37 6.15
N ARG A 156 -15.82 -1.31 6.49
CA ARG A 156 -15.92 -0.05 5.76
C ARG A 156 -15.35 -0.35 4.39
N ASN A 157 -16.23 -0.66 3.44
CA ASN A 157 -15.90 -1.01 2.06
C ASN A 157 -14.89 -0.05 1.43
N GLY A 158 -14.88 1.21 1.87
CA GLY A 158 -13.92 2.23 1.43
C GLY A 158 -12.44 1.89 1.66
N GLU A 159 -12.09 1.13 2.69
CA GLU A 159 -10.67 0.76 2.94
C GLU A 159 -10.19 -0.34 1.99
N LEU A 160 -11.04 -1.35 1.76
CA LEU A 160 -10.76 -2.39 0.76
C LEU A 160 -10.71 -1.80 -0.65
N ASP A 161 -11.61 -0.86 -0.94
CA ASP A 161 -11.65 -0.13 -2.20
C ASP A 161 -10.43 0.79 -2.39
N TRP A 162 -9.90 1.39 -1.32
CA TRP A 162 -8.62 2.11 -1.34
C TRP A 162 -7.45 1.18 -1.66
N LEU A 163 -7.37 0.03 -0.98
CA LEU A 163 -6.32 -0.97 -1.19
C LEU A 163 -6.34 -1.53 -2.61
N ALA A 164 -7.53 -1.92 -3.09
CA ALA A 164 -7.77 -2.50 -4.41
C ALA A 164 -7.48 -1.57 -5.59
N ARG A 165 -7.42 -0.26 -5.34
CA ARG A 165 -6.96 0.71 -6.35
C ARG A 165 -5.44 0.82 -6.41
N GLY A 166 -4.70 0.09 -5.58
CA GLY A 166 -3.24 0.23 -5.50
C GLY A 166 -2.78 1.63 -5.11
N ALA A 167 -3.64 2.42 -4.43
CA ALA A 167 -3.41 3.85 -4.21
C ALA A 167 -2.10 4.17 -3.45
N ALA A 168 -1.47 3.19 -2.80
CA ALA A 168 -0.17 3.33 -2.14
C ALA A 168 1.04 3.50 -3.09
N LEU A 169 0.90 3.25 -4.41
CA LEU A 169 2.03 3.07 -5.33
C LEU A 169 2.70 4.34 -5.85
N GLU A 170 2.06 5.51 -5.77
CA GLU A 170 2.56 6.77 -6.36
C GLU A 170 3.98 7.16 -5.91
N THR A 171 4.30 6.95 -4.63
CA THR A 171 5.66 7.22 -4.10
C THR A 171 6.71 6.26 -4.68
N VAL A 172 6.32 5.01 -4.92
CA VAL A 172 7.19 3.94 -5.43
C VAL A 172 7.61 4.25 -6.85
N PHE A 173 6.69 4.70 -7.70
CA PHE A 173 6.96 5.08 -9.09
C PHE A 173 7.99 6.20 -9.22
N GLY A 174 7.79 7.29 -8.47
CA GLY A 174 8.69 8.44 -8.52
C GLY A 174 10.11 8.06 -8.07
N THR A 175 10.20 7.29 -6.98
CA THR A 175 11.47 6.83 -6.43
C THR A 175 12.15 5.84 -7.38
N ALA A 176 11.41 4.87 -7.94
CA ALA A 176 11.91 3.87 -8.87
C ALA A 176 12.47 4.48 -10.16
N ALA A 177 11.78 5.47 -10.71
CA ALA A 177 12.25 6.20 -11.89
C ALA A 177 13.61 6.88 -11.63
N ARG A 178 13.77 7.55 -10.47
CA ARG A 178 15.02 8.21 -10.07
C ARG A 178 16.18 7.25 -9.76
N LEU A 179 15.86 6.04 -9.34
CA LEU A 179 16.84 4.95 -9.13
C LEU A 179 17.11 4.14 -10.41
N ARG A 180 16.47 4.46 -11.54
CA ARG A 180 16.59 3.78 -12.84
C ARG A 180 16.19 2.29 -12.77
N MET A 181 14.98 2.03 -12.29
CA MET A 181 14.37 0.68 -12.22
C MET A 181 13.21 0.53 -13.22
N PRO A 182 13.49 0.31 -14.52
CA PRO A 182 12.47 0.29 -15.57
C PRO A 182 11.48 -0.87 -15.40
N ASP A 183 11.96 -2.06 -15.05
CA ASP A 183 11.12 -3.26 -14.90
C ASP A 183 10.09 -3.07 -13.78
N LEU A 184 10.50 -2.44 -12.68
CA LEU A 184 9.59 -2.13 -11.57
C LEU A 184 8.58 -1.04 -11.95
N VAL A 185 9.00 -0.02 -12.71
CA VAL A 185 8.07 1.01 -13.22
C VAL A 185 7.05 0.41 -14.18
N GLU A 186 7.44 -0.58 -14.99
CA GLU A 186 6.52 -1.32 -15.85
C GLU A 186 5.58 -2.21 -15.05
N PHE A 187 6.09 -2.96 -14.07
CA PHE A 187 5.30 -3.82 -13.19
C PHE A 187 4.17 -3.08 -12.45
N LEU A 188 4.43 -1.83 -12.05
CA LEU A 188 3.47 -1.06 -11.26
C LEU A 188 2.40 -0.35 -12.11
N ARG A 189 2.57 -0.27 -13.44
CA ARG A 189 1.70 0.47 -14.37
C ARG A 189 0.50 -0.36 -14.81
#